data_AF-A0A5K1CYW1-F1
#
_entry.id   AF-A0A5K1CYW1-F1
#
_cell.length_a   1.000
_cell.length_b   1.000
_cell.length_c   1.000
_cell.angle_alpha   90.00
_cell.angle_beta   90.00
_cell.angle_gamma   90.00
#
_symmetry.space_group_name_H-M   'P 1'
#
loop_
_entity.id
_entity.type
_entity.pdbx_description
1 polymer ?
#
loop_
_entity_poly.entity_id
_entity_poly.type
_entity_poly.pdbx_seq_one_letter_code
_entity_poly.pdbx_strand_id
1 'polypeptide(L)'
;YGKEYGYGAHDYPTSGVFEVEPKNCPGFIYRRSIWLGTTDMSKSEFKLFIEHLAGKYRGDTYHLIVKNCNHFSDDVCMRLTGKPIPGWVNRLAKL
;
A
#
# COMPACT_ATOMS: atom_id res chain seq x y z
N TYR A 1 -7.80 -8.97 5.74
CA TYR A 1 -8.97 -9.71 5.22
C TYR A 1 -8.63 -10.59 4.01
N GLY A 2 -7.58 -11.42 4.11
CA GLY A 2 -7.22 -12.41 3.08
C GLY A 2 -6.77 -11.84 1.72
N LYS A 3 -6.34 -10.58 1.66
CA LYS A 3 -5.95 -9.86 0.44
C LYS A 3 -4.71 -9.03 0.69
N GLU A 4 -3.89 -8.83 -0.35
CA GLU A 4 -2.75 -7.93 -0.36
C GLU A 4 -3.02 -6.77 -1.31
N TYR A 5 -2.73 -5.55 -0.86
CA TYR A 5 -2.91 -4.32 -1.63
C TYR A 5 -1.56 -3.66 -1.87
N GLY A 6 -1.32 -3.26 -3.11
CA GLY A 6 -0.12 -2.56 -3.53
C GLY A 6 -0.45 -1.32 -4.35
N TYR A 7 0.55 -0.46 -4.56
CA TYR A 7 0.46 0.70 -5.45
C TYR A 7 1.56 0.61 -6.50
N GLY A 8 1.20 0.72 -7.78
CA GLY A 8 2.11 0.60 -8.91
C GLY A 8 1.95 1.73 -9.93
N ALA A 9 2.97 1.87 -10.77
CA ALA A 9 2.99 2.84 -11.86
C ALA A 9 2.22 2.32 -13.09
N HIS A 10 1.53 3.22 -13.77
CA HIS A 10 1.01 3.04 -15.14
C HIS A 10 0.67 4.40 -15.73
N ASP A 11 0.51 4.51 -17.05
CA ASP A 11 0.36 5.81 -17.74
C ASP A 11 -1.05 6.42 -17.70
N TYR A 12 -2.04 5.69 -17.19
CA TYR A 12 -3.43 6.13 -17.18
C TYR A 12 -3.77 7.00 -15.95
N PRO A 13 -4.71 7.96 -16.07
CA PRO A 13 -5.18 8.82 -14.98
C PRO A 13 -6.15 8.11 -14.02
N THR A 14 -5.92 6.83 -13.77
CA THR A 14 -6.71 5.94 -12.90
C THR A 14 -5.90 5.52 -11.68
N SER A 15 -6.57 4.93 -10.68
CA SER A 15 -5.88 4.38 -9.50
C SER A 15 -4.82 3.36 -9.91
N GLY A 16 -3.61 3.52 -9.38
CA GLY A 16 -2.54 2.51 -9.44
C GLY A 16 -2.58 1.52 -8.28
N VAL A 17 -3.56 1.66 -7.37
CA VAL A 17 -3.78 0.68 -6.29
C VAL A 17 -4.40 -0.58 -6.87
N PHE A 18 -3.83 -1.73 -6.53
CA PHE A 18 -4.25 -3.04 -7.00
C PHE A 18 -4.35 -4.04 -5.84
N GLU A 19 -5.07 -5.14 -6.09
CA GLU A 19 -5.24 -6.27 -5.16
C GLU A 19 -4.61 -7.53 -5.78
N VAL A 20 -3.90 -8.30 -4.97
CA VAL A 20 -3.36 -9.62 -5.34
C VAL A 20 -3.58 -10.63 -4.22
N GLU A 21 -3.37 -11.91 -4.55
CA GLU A 21 -3.25 -12.95 -3.54
C GLU A 21 -2.01 -12.68 -2.68
N PRO A 22 -2.12 -12.74 -1.33
CA PRO A 22 -0.99 -12.46 -0.46
C PRO A 22 0.25 -13.26 -0.82
N LYS A 23 1.41 -12.57 -0.85
CA LYS A 23 2.75 -13.12 -1.14
C LYS A 23 2.97 -13.55 -2.59
N ASN A 24 2.04 -13.24 -3.49
CA ASN A 24 2.06 -13.66 -4.90
C ASN A 24 1.98 -12.47 -5.87
N CYS A 25 2.51 -11.31 -5.50
CA CYS A 25 2.55 -10.15 -6.41
C CYS A 25 3.45 -10.45 -7.64
N PRO A 26 2.92 -10.40 -8.87
CA PRO A 26 3.71 -10.67 -10.08
C PRO A 26 4.94 -9.76 -10.20
N GLY A 27 6.07 -10.32 -10.61
CA GLY A 27 7.34 -9.59 -10.74
C GLY A 27 8.11 -9.39 -9.44
N PHE A 28 7.59 -9.85 -8.29
CA PHE A 28 8.26 -9.75 -6.99
C PHE A 28 8.43 -11.12 -6.34
N ILE A 29 9.50 -11.28 -5.57
CA ILE A 29 9.73 -12.45 -4.71
C ILE A 29 9.43 -12.06 -3.28
N TYR A 30 8.44 -12.72 -2.66
CA TYR A 30 8.13 -12.50 -1.25
C TYR A 30 9.32 -12.91 -0.37
N ARG A 31 9.70 -12.01 0.56
CA ARG A 31 10.80 -12.26 1.51
C ARG A 31 10.30 -12.54 2.92
N ARG A 32 9.39 -11.72 3.45
CA ARG A 32 8.90 -11.82 4.83
C ARG A 32 7.64 -10.96 5.04
N SER A 33 6.91 -11.27 6.10
CA SER A 33 5.82 -10.45 6.63
C SER A 33 6.26 -9.80 7.94
N ILE A 34 5.76 -8.60 8.18
CA ILE A 34 5.97 -7.86 9.43
C ILE A 34 4.58 -7.52 9.95
N TRP A 35 4.32 -7.87 11.21
CA TRP A 35 3.08 -7.51 11.85
C TRP A 35 3.11 -6.03 12.25
N LEU A 36 2.08 -5.28 11.86
CA LEU A 36 2.01 -3.82 12.05
C LEU A 36 0.96 -3.40 13.09
N GLY A 37 -0.08 -4.21 13.28
CA GLY A 37 -1.16 -3.90 14.21
C GLY A 37 -2.45 -4.65 13.90
N THR A 38 -3.53 -4.19 14.52
CA THR A 38 -4.91 -4.62 14.29
C THR A 38 -5.77 -3.41 13.96
N THR A 39 -6.94 -3.66 13.36
CA THR A 39 -8.00 -2.67 13.13
C THR A 39 -9.32 -3.32 13.52
N ASP A 40 -10.24 -2.52 14.04
CA ASP A 40 -11.60 -2.96 14.39
C ASP A 40 -12.59 -2.84 13.22
N MET A 41 -12.11 -2.38 12.06
CA MET A 41 -12.92 -2.33 10.85
C MET A 41 -13.43 -3.73 10.49
N SER A 42 -14.65 -3.82 9.98
CA SER A 42 -15.13 -4.99 9.27
C SER A 42 -14.46 -5.11 7.89
N LYS A 43 -14.63 -6.26 7.24
CA LYS A 43 -14.14 -6.47 5.87
C LYS A 43 -14.72 -5.45 4.88
N SER A 44 -16.00 -5.10 5.03
CA SER A 44 -16.68 -4.10 4.19
C SER A 44 -16.15 -2.69 4.43
N GLU A 45 -15.97 -2.30 5.69
CA GLU A 45 -15.40 -0.98 6.02
C GLU A 45 -13.97 -0.85 5.52
N PHE A 46 -13.16 -1.90 5.68
CA PHE A 46 -11.80 -1.92 5.16
C PHE A 46 -11.77 -1.80 3.63
N LYS A 47 -12.69 -2.46 2.92
CA LYS A 47 -12.79 -2.36 1.46
C LYS A 47 -13.11 -0.93 1.02
N LEU A 48 -14.12 -0.29 1.63
CA LEU A 48 -14.47 1.10 1.36
C LEU A 48 -13.32 2.07 1.71
N PHE A 49 -12.61 1.80 2.80
CA PHE A 49 -11.42 2.54 3.20
C PHE A 49 -10.33 2.49 2.12
N ILE A 50 -10.00 1.31 1.60
CA ILE A 50 -9.01 1.16 0.53
C ILE A 50 -9.49 1.83 -0.76
N GLU A 51 -10.76 1.65 -1.15
CA GLU A 51 -11.34 2.29 -2.34
C GLU A 51 -11.25 3.83 -2.26
N HIS A 52 -11.56 4.41 -1.11
CA HIS A 52 -11.41 5.85 -0.90
C HIS A 52 -9.96 6.29 -0.97
N LEU A 53 -9.04 5.52 -0.36
CA LEU A 53 -7.61 5.83 -0.38
C LEU A 53 -7.04 5.73 -1.80
N ALA A 54 -7.45 4.73 -2.56
CA ALA A 54 -7.04 4.50 -3.95
C ALA A 54 -7.29 5.72 -4.85
N GLY A 55 -8.34 6.50 -4.58
CA GLY A 55 -8.61 7.77 -5.28
C GLY A 55 -7.47 8.81 -5.18
N LYS A 56 -6.59 8.71 -4.17
CA LYS A 56 -5.42 9.60 -3.99
C LYS A 56 -4.15 9.07 -4.66
N TYR A 57 -4.15 7.81 -5.09
CA TYR A 57 -2.98 7.09 -5.60
C TYR A 57 -3.19 6.69 -7.07
N ARG A 58 -3.19 7.70 -7.95
CA ARG A 58 -3.20 7.45 -9.39
C ARG A 58 -1.89 6.85 -9.88
N GLY A 59 -1.95 5.88 -10.78
CA GLY A 59 -0.77 5.19 -11.30
C GLY A 59 0.18 6.12 -12.06
N ASP A 60 -0.37 7.11 -12.76
CA ASP A 60 0.40 8.11 -13.53
C ASP A 60 1.08 9.18 -12.64
N THR A 61 0.84 9.13 -11.33
CA THR A 61 1.53 9.96 -10.34
C THR A 61 2.58 9.18 -9.54
N TYR A 62 2.82 7.92 -9.90
CA TYR A 62 3.80 7.09 -9.20
C TYR A 62 5.21 7.65 -9.41
N HIS A 63 5.96 7.77 -8.32
CA HIS A 63 7.32 8.27 -8.35
C HIS A 63 8.19 7.48 -7.38
N LEU A 64 9.31 6.94 -7.87
CA LEU A 64 10.21 6.07 -7.11
C LEU A 64 10.68 6.67 -5.77
N ILE A 65 10.95 7.98 -5.75
CA ILE A 65 11.37 8.71 -4.55
C ILE A 65 10.19 9.27 -3.75
N VAL A 66 9.34 10.13 -4.31
CA VAL A 66 8.37 10.90 -3.51
C VAL A 66 6.97 10.28 -3.37
N LYS A 67 6.62 9.26 -4.17
CA LYS A 67 5.26 8.67 -4.16
C LYS A 67 5.27 7.24 -4.73
N ASN A 68 5.80 6.31 -3.95
CA ASN A 68 5.96 4.90 -4.34
C ASN A 68 5.05 3.96 -3.52
N CYS A 69 5.17 2.65 -3.75
CA CYS A 69 4.41 1.63 -3.03
C CYS A 69 4.54 1.70 -1.49
N ASN A 70 5.71 2.07 -0.98
CA ASN A 70 5.94 2.17 0.47
C ASN A 70 5.25 3.39 1.10
N HIS A 71 5.07 4.49 0.36
CA HIS A 71 4.29 5.63 0.84
C HIS A 71 2.82 5.25 1.00
N PHE A 72 2.28 4.50 0.03
CA PHE A 72 0.95 3.92 0.14
C PHE A 72 0.83 2.98 1.35
N SER A 73 1.79 2.07 1.53
CA SER A 73 1.80 1.17 2.70
C SER A 73 1.89 1.93 4.03
N ASP A 74 2.68 3.00 4.10
CA ASP A 74 2.79 3.84 5.30
C ASP A 74 1.48 4.58 5.61
N ASP A 75 0.84 5.19 4.61
CA ASP A 75 -0.44 5.90 4.75
C ASP A 75 -1.55 4.93 5.21
N VAL A 76 -1.62 3.73 4.62
CA VAL A 76 -2.52 2.66 5.06
C VAL A 76 -2.24 2.28 6.52
N CYS A 77 -0.97 2.01 6.86
CA CYS A 77 -0.57 1.58 8.19
C CYS A 77 -0.90 2.63 9.26
N MET A 78 -0.56 3.90 8.99
CA MET A 78 -0.83 5.03 9.87
C MET A 78 -2.33 5.19 10.13
N ARG A 79 -3.17 5.10 9.10
CA ARG A 79 -4.63 5.27 9.24
C ARG A 79 -5.30 4.12 9.98
N LEU A 80 -4.81 2.89 9.81
CA LEU A 80 -5.42 1.71 10.42
C LEU A 80 -4.94 1.46 11.85
N THR A 81 -3.67 1.77 12.14
CA THR A 81 -2.99 1.34 13.37
C THR A 81 -2.43 2.50 14.20
N GLY A 82 -2.41 3.72 13.66
CA GLY A 82 -1.73 4.87 14.27
C GLY A 82 -0.21 4.78 14.26
N LYS A 83 0.38 3.77 13.59
CA LYS A 83 1.83 3.53 13.56
C LYS A 83 2.34 3.46 12.12
N PRO A 84 3.57 3.92 11.85
CA PRO A 84 4.15 3.88 10.52
C PRO A 84 4.71 2.49 10.19
N ILE A 85 5.05 2.26 8.93
CA ILE A 85 5.86 1.10 8.56
C ILE A 85 7.30 1.26 9.09
N PRO A 86 8.07 0.17 9.26
CA PRO A 86 9.45 0.27 9.72
C PRO A 86 10.29 1.18 8.83
N GLY A 87 11.00 2.15 9.43
CA GLY A 87 11.68 3.21 8.69
C GLY A 87 12.74 2.75 7.68
N TRP A 88 13.31 1.55 7.85
CA TRP A 88 14.26 0.98 6.90
C TRP A 88 13.62 0.53 5.58
N VAL A 89 12.29 0.32 5.54
CA VAL A 89 11.57 -0.16 4.35
C VAL A 89 11.66 0.84 3.20
N ASN A 90 11.49 2.13 3.49
CA ASN A 90 11.50 3.21 2.49
C ASN A 90 12.71 4.13 2.64
N ARG A 91 13.83 3.63 3.18
CA ARG A 91 15.01 4.46 3.48
C ARG A 91 15.60 5.13 2.24
N LEU A 92 15.58 4.46 1.09
CA LEU A 92 16.13 4.99 -0.18
C LEU A 92 15.34 6.18 -0.72
N ALA A 93 14.06 6.30 -0.35
CA ALA A 93 13.21 7.44 -0.73
C ALA A 93 13.40 8.66 0.20
N LYS A 94 14.20 8.53 1.26
CA LYS A 94 14.49 9.59 2.24
C LYS A 94 15.92 10.13 2.12
N LEU A 95 16.59 9.86 0.99
CA LEU A 95 17.90 10.39 0.65
C LEU A 95 17.78 11.74 -0.06
#